data_AF-A0AA39HT23-F1
#
_entry.id   AF-A0AA39HT23-F1
#
_cell.length_a   1.000
_cell.length_b   1.000
_cell.length_c   1.000
_cell.angle_alpha   90.00
_cell.angle_beta   90.00
_cell.angle_gamma   90.00
#
_symmetry.space_group_name_H-M   'P 1'
#
loop_
_entity.id
_entity.type
_entity.pdbx_description
1 polymer ?
#
loop_
_entity_poly.entity_id
_entity_poly.type
_entity_poly.pdbx_seq_one_letter_code
_entity_poly.pdbx_strand_id
1 'polypeptide(L)'
;MLRTLLLVVVVCCVFAFGCDCPSRADPKEKFCKSDVVGVFKVVKGFEHLNGLRITYVSLASRVFKNKNDGTHPNSITFIVTNSQSTACGVTWLKEGEEYLLNGSYDHAKRTLDVSTCGQIAPTEWQKVPADIKKALEEGSYAPCPSPKQN
;
A
#
# COMPACT_ATOMS: atom_id res chain seq x y z
N MET A 1 -44.82 27.08 2.35
CA MET A 1 -43.71 26.83 3.29
C MET A 1 -42.87 25.59 2.94
N LEU A 2 -42.87 25.14 1.67
CA LEU A 2 -42.08 23.98 1.20
C LEU A 2 -40.79 24.39 0.47
N ARG A 3 -40.66 25.66 0.07
CA ARG A 3 -39.49 26.20 -0.64
C ARG A 3 -38.29 26.50 0.26
N THR A 4 -38.53 26.80 1.53
CA THR A 4 -37.46 27.09 2.51
C THR A 4 -36.77 25.83 3.04
N LEU A 5 -37.41 24.66 2.93
CA LEU A 5 -36.80 23.39 3.33
C LEU A 5 -35.74 22.90 2.32
N LEU A 6 -35.82 23.33 1.06
CA LEU A 6 -34.90 22.93 -0.01
C LEU A 6 -33.56 23.67 0.02
N LEU A 7 -33.47 24.81 0.72
CA LEU A 7 -32.25 25.60 0.82
C LEU A 7 -31.28 25.13 1.91
N VAL A 8 -31.74 24.31 2.86
CA VAL A 8 -30.88 23.82 3.96
C VAL A 8 -30.05 22.59 3.54
N VAL A 9 -30.49 21.84 2.52
CA VAL A 9 -29.80 20.62 2.05
C VAL A 9 -28.51 20.93 1.26
N VAL A 10 -28.36 22.14 0.73
CA VAL A 10 -27.20 22.53 -0.10
C VAL A 10 -25.98 22.93 0.74
N VAL A 11 -26.14 23.15 2.06
CA VAL A 11 -25.05 23.62 2.96
C VAL A 11 -24.55 22.49 3.88
N CYS A 12 -24.63 21.25 3.44
CA CYS A 12 -23.79 20.18 3.97
C CYS A 12 -22.77 19.80 2.90
N CYS A 13 -21.84 20.72 2.61
CA CYS A 13 -20.54 20.33 2.08
C CYS A 13 -19.88 19.44 3.13
N VAL A 14 -20.16 18.14 3.04
CA VAL A 14 -19.49 17.11 3.82
C VAL A 14 -18.01 17.26 3.47
N PHE A 15 -17.21 17.77 4.41
CA PHE A 15 -15.76 17.70 4.31
C PHE A 15 -15.43 16.21 4.24
N ALA A 16 -15.27 15.70 3.02
CA ALA A 16 -14.74 14.36 2.82
C ALA A 16 -13.27 14.43 3.24
N PHE A 17 -13.01 14.09 4.51
CA PHE A 17 -11.66 13.86 4.99
C PHE A 17 -11.13 12.60 4.30
N GLY A 18 -10.66 12.75 3.07
CA GLY A 18 -9.95 11.71 2.35
C GLY A 18 -8.50 11.64 2.82
N CYS A 19 -7.85 10.51 2.55
CA CYS A 19 -6.40 10.44 2.60
C CYS A 19 -5.84 11.35 1.50
N ASP A 20 -5.11 12.40 1.89
CA ASP A 20 -4.37 13.25 0.96
C ASP A 20 -2.91 12.81 0.93
N CYS A 21 -2.44 12.45 -0.25
CA CYS A 21 -1.07 11.99 -0.44
C CYS A 21 -0.23 13.18 -0.92
N PRO A 22 0.87 13.52 -0.21
CA PRO A 22 1.82 14.48 -0.74
C PRO A 22 2.23 14.06 -2.15
N SER A 23 2.28 15.03 -3.07
CA SER A 23 2.57 14.93 -4.52
C SER A 23 3.05 13.57 -5.04
N ARG A 24 2.45 13.07 -6.14
CA ARG A 24 2.79 11.80 -6.82
C ARG A 24 4.31 11.63 -7.01
N ALA A 25 4.96 11.04 -6.01
CA ALA A 25 6.32 10.53 -6.12
C ALA A 25 6.36 9.52 -7.27
N ASP A 26 7.41 9.60 -8.08
CA ASP A 26 7.58 8.69 -9.20
C ASP A 26 7.80 7.25 -8.69
N PRO A 27 7.52 6.22 -9.51
CA PRO A 27 7.68 4.82 -9.12
C PRO A 27 9.06 4.46 -8.53
N LYS A 28 10.14 5.05 -9.05
CA LYS A 28 11.50 4.78 -8.57
C LYS A 28 11.70 5.33 -7.16
N GLU A 29 11.21 6.54 -6.88
CA GLU A 29 11.28 7.12 -5.55
C GLU A 29 10.55 6.25 -4.51
N LYS A 30 9.35 5.76 -4.84
CA LYS A 30 8.58 4.86 -3.97
C LYS A 30 9.28 3.52 -3.76
N PHE A 31 9.83 2.93 -4.82
CA PHE A 31 10.68 1.74 -4.72
C PHE A 31 11.86 1.97 -3.77
N CYS A 32 12.51 3.14 -3.87
CA CYS A 32 13.68 3.46 -3.07
C CYS A 32 13.37 3.71 -1.59
N LYS A 33 12.26 4.37 -1.28
CA LYS A 33 11.80 4.59 0.11
C LYS A 33 11.27 3.33 0.80
N SER A 34 10.93 2.30 0.04
CA SER A 34 10.43 1.04 0.59
C SER A 34 11.56 0.12 1.04
N ASP A 35 11.35 -0.64 2.11
CA ASP A 35 12.26 -1.71 2.53
C ASP A 35 11.97 -3.00 1.75
N VAL A 36 10.68 -3.28 1.55
CA VAL A 36 10.19 -4.44 0.78
C VAL A 36 9.37 -3.97 -0.41
N VAL A 37 9.58 -4.61 -1.55
CA VAL A 37 8.75 -4.49 -2.75
C VAL A 37 8.54 -5.90 -3.31
N GLY A 38 7.28 -6.31 -3.46
CA GLY A 38 6.95 -7.66 -3.91
C GLY A 38 5.53 -7.80 -4.41
N VAL A 39 5.24 -8.96 -4.99
CA VAL A 39 3.88 -9.39 -5.31
C VAL A 39 3.42 -10.34 -4.23
N PHE A 40 2.24 -10.06 -3.66
CA PHE A 40 1.70 -10.82 -2.55
C PHE A 40 0.31 -11.32 -2.89
N LYS A 41 0.12 -12.64 -2.75
CA LYS A 41 -1.19 -13.27 -2.80
C LYS A 41 -1.84 -13.19 -1.42
N VAL A 42 -2.97 -12.50 -1.33
CA VAL A 42 -3.69 -12.36 -0.07
C VAL A 42 -4.39 -13.68 0.25
N VAL A 43 -4.10 -14.24 1.42
CA VAL A 43 -4.72 -15.47 1.90
C VAL A 43 -5.94 -15.14 2.76
N LYS A 44 -5.78 -14.21 3.70
CA LYS A 44 -6.85 -13.83 4.63
C LYS A 44 -6.63 -12.45 5.24
N GLY A 45 -7.71 -11.72 5.49
CA GLY A 45 -7.70 -10.45 6.22
C GLY A 45 -8.34 -10.54 7.60
N PHE A 46 -7.83 -9.80 8.58
CA PHE A 46 -8.42 -9.69 9.92
C PHE A 46 -8.28 -8.27 10.46
N GLU A 47 -9.34 -7.73 11.04
CA GLU A 47 -9.29 -6.48 11.79
C GLU A 47 -8.80 -6.74 13.22
N HIS A 48 -7.99 -5.82 13.75
CA HIS A 48 -7.55 -5.89 15.14
C HIS A 48 -8.71 -5.53 16.09
N LEU A 49 -8.65 -6.00 17.34
CA LEU A 49 -9.71 -5.77 18.35
C LEU A 49 -10.00 -4.28 18.61
N ASN A 50 -9.01 -3.41 18.39
CA ASN A 50 -9.18 -1.96 18.52
C ASN A 50 -9.82 -1.30 17.27
N GLY A 51 -10.02 -2.05 16.19
CA GLY A 51 -10.61 -1.59 14.94
C GLY A 51 -9.76 -0.59 14.17
N LEU A 52 -8.52 -0.31 14.57
CA LEU A 52 -7.67 0.72 13.96
C LEU A 52 -6.79 0.19 12.83
N ARG A 53 -6.48 -1.11 12.87
CA ARG A 53 -5.55 -1.75 11.94
C ARG A 53 -6.15 -3.02 11.37
N ILE A 54 -5.77 -3.31 10.13
CA ILE A 54 -6.06 -4.57 9.44
C ILE A 54 -4.73 -5.27 9.23
N THR A 55 -4.71 -6.57 9.50
CA THR A 55 -3.62 -7.46 9.11
C THR A 55 -4.10 -8.43 8.04
N TYR A 56 -3.38 -8.48 6.94
CA TYR A 56 -3.55 -9.51 5.92
C TYR A 56 -2.43 -10.53 6.05
N VAL A 57 -2.79 -11.80 6.10
CA VAL A 57 -1.88 -12.91 5.87
C VAL A 57 -1.74 -13.07 4.36
N SER A 58 -0.51 -13.04 3.86
CA SER A 58 -0.22 -13.22 2.45
C SER A 58 0.95 -14.15 2.21
N LEU A 59 1.05 -14.63 0.97
CA LEU A 59 2.22 -15.35 0.46
C LEU A 59 2.92 -14.45 -0.57
N ALA A 60 4.22 -14.22 -0.37
CA ALA A 60 5.03 -13.49 -1.34
C ALA A 60 5.26 -14.37 -2.58
N SER A 61 4.63 -14.07 -3.71
CA SER A 61 4.87 -14.83 -4.95
C SER A 61 6.12 -14.33 -5.68
N ARG A 62 6.43 -13.04 -5.56
CA ARG A 62 7.63 -12.41 -6.13
C ARG A 62 8.19 -11.38 -5.15
N VAL A 63 9.51 -11.25 -5.11
CA VAL A 63 10.21 -10.25 -4.29
C VAL A 63 11.21 -9.53 -5.17
N PHE A 64 11.04 -8.22 -5.33
CA PHE A 64 11.91 -7.35 -6.14
C PHE A 64 12.90 -6.57 -5.28
N LYS A 65 12.55 -6.32 -4.02
CA LYS A 65 13.41 -5.69 -3.02
C LYS A 65 13.09 -6.25 -1.64
N ASN A 66 14.13 -6.57 -0.88
CA ASN A 66 14.07 -6.85 0.54
C ASN A 66 15.37 -6.34 1.20
N LYS A 67 15.33 -5.97 2.47
CA LYS A 67 16.53 -5.58 3.23
C LYS A 67 16.91 -6.68 4.22
N ASN A 68 17.04 -7.91 3.73
CA ASN A 68 17.29 -9.10 4.57
C ASN A 68 16.27 -9.27 5.71
N ASP A 69 15.02 -8.86 5.45
CA ASP A 69 13.89 -8.92 6.38
C ASP A 69 13.24 -10.31 6.52
N GLY A 70 13.73 -11.28 5.75
CA GLY A 70 13.19 -12.64 5.71
C GLY A 70 12.03 -12.82 4.72
N THR A 71 11.63 -11.77 3.99
CA THR A 71 10.68 -11.90 2.88
C THR A 71 11.39 -12.50 1.68
N HIS A 72 10.91 -13.64 1.21
CA HIS A 72 11.42 -14.34 0.03
C HIS A 72 10.25 -14.99 -0.72
N PRO A 73 10.44 -15.42 -1.98
CA PRO A 73 9.37 -16.15 -2.67
C PRO A 73 8.85 -17.33 -1.84
N ASN A 74 7.54 -17.45 -1.77
CA ASN A 74 6.74 -18.38 -0.98
C ASN A 74 6.79 -18.20 0.55
N SER A 75 7.40 -17.13 1.07
CA SER A 75 7.33 -16.82 2.50
C SER A 75 5.94 -16.27 2.89
N ILE A 76 5.48 -16.59 4.09
CA ILE A 76 4.33 -15.91 4.70
C ILE A 76 4.77 -14.49 5.11
N THR A 77 3.97 -13.50 4.70
CA THR A 77 4.17 -12.10 5.09
C THR A 77 2.89 -11.58 5.72
N PHE A 78 3.04 -10.90 6.87
CA PHE A 78 1.93 -10.21 7.52
C PHE A 78 1.93 -8.76 7.06
N ILE A 79 0.96 -8.39 6.23
CA ILE A 79 0.79 -7.03 5.74
C ILE A 79 -0.10 -6.29 6.73
N VAL A 80 0.35 -5.14 7.23
CA VAL A 80 -0.41 -4.34 8.19
C VAL A 80 -0.68 -2.96 7.62
N THR A 81 -1.91 -2.50 7.78
CA THR A 81 -2.32 -1.16 7.32
C THR A 81 -3.40 -0.58 8.25
N ASN A 82 -3.71 0.70 8.08
CA ASN A 82 -4.84 1.32 8.77
C ASN A 82 -6.16 0.74 8.25
N SER A 83 -7.15 0.58 9.13
CA SER A 83 -8.48 0.08 8.75
C SER A 83 -9.33 1.12 8.02
N GLN A 84 -8.95 2.39 8.07
CA GLN A 84 -9.69 3.48 7.45
C GLN A 84 -8.97 3.99 6.21
N SER A 85 -9.70 4.11 5.11
CA SER A 85 -9.19 4.70 3.86
C SER A 85 -8.81 6.17 4.03
N THR A 86 -9.49 6.89 4.93
CA THR A 86 -9.20 8.28 5.32
C THR A 86 -7.83 8.42 5.98
N ALA A 87 -7.35 7.37 6.65
CA ALA A 87 -6.00 7.26 7.22
C ALA A 87 -5.02 6.54 6.26
N CYS A 88 -5.30 6.58 4.95
CA CYS A 88 -4.50 5.98 3.90
C CYS A 88 -4.37 4.45 4.00
N GLY A 89 -5.33 3.81 4.67
CA GLY A 89 -5.43 2.36 4.77
C GLY A 89 -5.57 1.68 3.41
N VAL A 90 -4.91 0.53 3.27
CA VAL A 90 -5.04 -0.35 2.09
C VAL A 90 -6.18 -1.35 2.39
N THR A 91 -7.42 -0.86 2.30
CA THR A 91 -8.64 -1.61 2.71
C THR A 91 -9.30 -2.39 1.56
N TRP A 92 -8.72 -2.32 0.36
CA TRP A 92 -9.31 -2.83 -0.89
C TRP A 92 -8.72 -4.18 -1.34
N LEU A 93 -7.86 -4.80 -0.52
CA LEU A 93 -7.27 -6.11 -0.80
C LEU A 93 -8.30 -7.23 -0.64
N LYS A 94 -8.31 -8.18 -1.57
CA LYS A 94 -9.24 -9.32 -1.59
C LYS A 94 -8.49 -10.64 -1.47
N GLU A 95 -9.08 -11.59 -0.74
CA GLU A 95 -8.56 -12.95 -0.62
C GLU A 95 -8.47 -13.63 -2.00
N GLY A 96 -7.40 -14.37 -2.22
CA GLY A 96 -7.13 -15.08 -3.48
C GLY A 96 -6.41 -14.23 -4.54
N GLU A 97 -6.48 -12.90 -4.44
CA GLU A 97 -5.90 -11.98 -5.42
C GLU A 97 -4.43 -11.65 -5.14
N GLU A 98 -3.70 -11.30 -6.19
CA GLU A 98 -2.28 -10.91 -6.12
C GLU A 98 -2.10 -9.41 -6.37
N TYR A 99 -1.30 -8.77 -5.52
CA TYR A 99 -1.09 -7.32 -5.55
C TYR A 99 0.39 -6.98 -5.53
N LEU A 100 0.78 -5.96 -6.30
CA LEU A 100 2.08 -5.31 -6.11
C LEU A 100 1.98 -4.45 -4.86
N LEU A 101 2.74 -4.80 -3.82
CA LEU A 101 2.78 -4.04 -2.59
C LEU A 101 4.21 -3.67 -2.23
N ASN A 102 4.34 -2.50 -1.62
CA ASN A 102 5.60 -2.01 -1.08
C ASN A 102 5.37 -1.23 0.21
N GLY A 103 6.39 -1.21 1.06
CA GLY A 103 6.28 -0.56 2.36
C GLY A 103 7.53 -0.66 3.20
N SER A 104 7.38 -0.27 4.45
CA SER A 104 8.42 -0.40 5.48
C SER A 104 8.27 -1.73 6.19
N TYR A 105 9.38 -2.37 6.53
CA TYR A 105 9.35 -3.64 7.23
C TYR A 105 9.71 -3.46 8.70
N ASP A 106 8.81 -3.85 9.59
CA ASP A 106 9.07 -3.90 11.03
C ASP A 106 9.70 -5.26 11.37
N HIS A 107 11.02 -5.28 11.58
CA HIS A 107 11.76 -6.49 11.91
C HIS A 107 11.36 -7.12 13.24
N ALA A 108 10.95 -6.31 14.22
CA ALA A 108 10.56 -6.80 15.55
C ALA A 108 9.21 -7.52 15.49
N LYS A 109 8.28 -7.00 14.69
CA LYS A 109 6.94 -7.58 14.50
C LYS A 109 6.87 -8.57 13.34
N ARG A 110 7.87 -8.57 12.47
CA ARG A 110 7.91 -9.33 11.20
C ARG A 110 6.72 -8.97 10.30
N THR A 111 6.44 -7.68 10.19
CA THR A 111 5.29 -7.15 9.44
C THR A 111 5.71 -6.19 8.34
N LEU A 112 5.00 -6.21 7.23
CA LEU A 112 5.10 -5.22 6.16
C LEU A 112 4.03 -4.14 6.36
N ASP A 113 4.44 -2.96 6.81
CA ASP A 113 3.59 -1.81 6.99
C ASP A 113 3.35 -1.09 5.65
N VAL A 114 2.09 -1.02 5.22
CA VAL A 114 1.69 -0.44 3.94
C VAL A 114 0.67 0.68 4.09
N SER A 115 0.74 1.63 3.16
CA SER A 115 -0.20 2.75 3.02
C SER A 115 -0.46 3.02 1.55
N THR A 116 -1.68 3.44 1.22
CA THR A 116 -2.11 3.74 -0.15
C THR A 116 -1.22 4.80 -0.82
N CYS A 117 -0.76 5.83 -0.07
CA CYS A 117 0.12 6.87 -0.62
C CYS A 117 1.50 6.36 -1.02
N GLY A 118 2.01 5.38 -0.27
CA GLY A 118 3.33 4.82 -0.48
C GLY A 118 3.39 3.85 -1.65
N GLN A 119 2.26 3.33 -2.13
CA GLN A 119 2.25 2.27 -3.14
C GLN A 119 2.75 2.76 -4.49
N ILE A 120 3.65 1.99 -5.11
CA ILE A 120 4.10 2.18 -6.49
C ILE A 120 2.89 2.14 -7.43
N ALA A 121 2.06 1.12 -7.28
CA ALA A 121 0.78 0.99 -7.97
C ALA A 121 -0.26 0.36 -7.03
N PRO A 122 -1.32 1.09 -6.63
CA PRO A 122 -2.37 0.56 -5.76
C PRO A 122 -3.38 -0.28 -6.56
N THR A 123 -2.93 -1.40 -7.14
CA THR A 123 -3.77 -2.28 -7.97
C THR A 123 -3.30 -3.74 -7.94
N GLU A 124 -4.15 -4.64 -8.40
CA GLU A 124 -3.82 -6.06 -8.65
C GLU A 124 -2.64 -6.18 -9.62
N TRP A 125 -1.78 -7.18 -9.40
CA TRP A 125 -0.56 -7.41 -10.19
C TRP A 125 -0.85 -7.49 -11.68
N GLN A 126 -1.94 -8.15 -12.08
CA GLN A 126 -2.31 -8.28 -13.49
C GLN A 126 -2.56 -6.92 -14.16
N LYS A 127 -3.08 -5.95 -13.40
CA LYS A 127 -3.42 -4.60 -13.87
C LYS A 127 -2.26 -3.59 -13.74
N VAL A 128 -1.12 -3.99 -13.18
CA VAL A 128 0.06 -3.13 -13.10
C VAL A 128 0.56 -2.80 -14.53
N PRO A 129 0.83 -1.53 -14.85
CA PRO A 129 1.38 -1.11 -16.14
C PRO A 129 2.64 -1.88 -16.55
N ALA A 130 2.78 -2.18 -17.85
CA ALA A 130 3.86 -3.03 -18.37
C ALA A 130 5.26 -2.43 -18.16
N ASP A 131 5.39 -1.11 -18.21
CA ASP A 131 6.62 -0.38 -17.92
C ASP A 131 7.07 -0.55 -16.46
N ILE A 132 6.14 -0.51 -15.50
CA ILE A 132 6.43 -0.77 -14.09
C ILE A 132 6.84 -2.23 -13.88
N LYS A 133 6.12 -3.18 -14.47
CA LYS A 133 6.47 -4.61 -14.39
C LYS A 133 7.88 -4.86 -14.91
N LYS A 134 8.16 -4.35 -16.11
CA LYS A 134 9.47 -4.46 -16.75
C LYS A 134 10.56 -3.84 -15.88
N ALA A 135 10.33 -2.64 -15.34
CA ALA A 135 11.32 -1.98 -14.47
C ALA A 135 11.61 -2.76 -13.18
N LEU A 136 10.61 -3.40 -12.58
CA LEU A 136 10.78 -4.26 -11.40
C LEU A 136 11.51 -5.56 -11.75
N GLU A 137 11.13 -6.22 -12.84
CA GLU A 137 11.71 -7.50 -13.27
C GLU A 137 13.16 -7.36 -13.74
N GLU A 138 13.49 -6.25 -14.42
CA GLU A 138 14.85 -5.92 -14.85
C GLU A 138 15.69 -5.24 -13.75
N GLY A 139 15.08 -4.89 -12.62
CA GLY A 139 15.76 -4.21 -11.50
C GLY A 139 16.18 -2.77 -11.80
N SER A 140 15.60 -2.11 -12.80
CA SER A 140 16.03 -0.79 -13.29
C SER A 140 15.73 0.37 -12.33
N TYR A 141 14.89 0.15 -11.30
CA TYR A 141 14.73 1.10 -10.21
C TYR A 141 15.95 1.19 -9.28
N ALA A 142 16.84 0.20 -9.29
CA ALA A 142 18.13 0.26 -8.60
C ALA A 142 19.23 0.84 -9.52
N PRO A 143 20.29 1.45 -8.95
CA PRO A 143 20.47 1.77 -7.54
C PRO A 143 19.62 2.97 -7.11
N CYS A 144 19.32 3.01 -5.81
CA CYS A 144 18.64 4.14 -5.20
C CYS A 144 19.62 5.28 -4.91
N PRO A 145 19.22 6.54 -5.12
CA PRO A 145 20.07 7.68 -4.79
C PRO A 145 20.36 7.69 -3.29
N SER A 146 21.61 8.02 -2.93
CA SER A 146 22.02 8.19 -1.54
C SER A 146 21.18 9.30 -0.88
N PRO A 147 20.84 9.18 0.42
CA PRO A 147 20.17 10.26 1.14
C PRO A 147 21.02 11.53 1.03
N LYS A 148 20.43 12.63 0.55
CA LYS A 148 21.08 13.94 0.64
C LYS A 148 21.18 14.29 2.13
N GLN A 149 22.40 14.42 2.64
CA GLN A 149 22.65 15.01 3.95
C GLN A 149 22.29 16.49 3.85
N ASN A 150 21.16 16.90 4.42
CA ASN A 150 20.81 18.29 4.64
C ASN A 150 21.11 18.64 6.10
#